data_AF-A0A2I0IS60-F1
#
_entry.id   AF-A0A2I0IS60-F1
#
_cell.length_a   1.000
_cell.length_b   1.000
_cell.length_c   1.000
_cell.angle_alpha   90.00
_cell.angle_beta   90.00
_cell.angle_gamma   90.00
#
_symmetry.space_group_name_H-M   'P 1'
#
loop_
_entity.id
_entity.type
_entity.pdbx_description
1 polymer ?
#
loop_
_entity_poly.entity_id
_entity_poly.type
_entity_poly.pdbx_seq_one_letter_code
_entity_poly.pdbx_strand_id
1 'polypeptide(L)'
;MLAIGSPGIGVRTSTSCNALLTELQQIWSDIGESEADKDRMLWELERECLEVYRRKVEEAANAKARLHQSVAAKEAELATLMAALGELNVYSPIQSEKRSSSLKGKLASISPLVEDLRKKKEERMKQFADIKAQIEKISGEMSEYGYLSTNSISTLSMNEEDLSLRNLSEHQTHLRALQSEKVCS
;
A
#
# COMPACT_ATOMS: atom_id res chain seq x y z
N MET A 1 -15.05 -27.05 25.59
CA MET A 1 -15.54 -25.84 26.28
C MET A 1 -14.57 -24.71 26.00
N LEU A 2 -14.98 -23.69 25.24
CA LEU A 2 -14.16 -22.50 25.00
C LEU A 2 -15.05 -21.27 25.19
N ALA A 3 -14.88 -20.62 26.33
CA ALA A 3 -15.45 -19.31 26.59
C ALA A 3 -14.53 -18.27 25.93
N ILE A 4 -14.96 -17.74 24.79
CA ILE A 4 -14.34 -16.56 24.19
C ILE A 4 -15.07 -15.35 24.77
N GLY A 5 -14.47 -14.79 25.82
CA GLY A 5 -14.93 -13.54 26.42
C GLY A 5 -14.72 -12.38 25.44
N SER A 6 -15.81 -11.83 24.93
CA SER A 6 -15.82 -10.56 24.22
C SER A 6 -15.33 -9.43 25.14
N PRO A 7 -14.45 -8.51 24.69
CA PRO A 7 -14.20 -7.26 25.39
C PRO A 7 -15.41 -6.35 25.15
N GLY A 8 -16.43 -6.48 26.00
CA GLY A 8 -17.57 -5.59 26.03
C GLY A 8 -17.16 -4.20 26.51
N ILE A 9 -16.95 -3.27 25.58
CA ILE A 9 -16.92 -1.82 25.87
C ILE A 9 -18.36 -1.28 26.12
N GLY A 10 -19.38 -2.15 26.15
CA GLY A 10 -20.78 -1.76 26.32
C GLY A 10 -21.27 -1.57 27.76
N VAL A 11 -20.44 -1.79 28.79
CA VAL A 11 -20.96 -1.93 30.17
C VAL A 11 -21.07 -0.62 30.95
N ARG A 12 -20.52 0.50 30.44
CA ARG A 12 -20.55 1.79 31.15
C ARG A 12 -21.68 2.74 30.72
N THR A 13 -22.25 2.57 29.53
CA THR A 13 -23.29 3.46 28.99
C THR A 13 -24.71 2.97 29.28
N SER A 14 -24.91 1.65 29.38
CA SER A 14 -26.22 1.08 29.75
C SER A 14 -26.67 1.58 31.13
N THR A 15 -25.73 1.75 32.07
CA THR A 15 -25.99 2.28 33.40
C THR A 15 -26.38 3.76 33.39
N SER A 16 -25.92 4.57 32.42
CA SER A 16 -26.29 5.99 32.32
C SER A 16 -27.60 6.21 31.57
N CYS A 17 -27.86 5.44 30.49
CA CYS A 17 -29.12 5.55 29.74
C CYS A 17 -30.31 5.14 30.60
N ASN A 18 -30.19 4.03 31.35
CA ASN A 18 -31.25 3.59 32.24
C ASN A 18 -31.52 4.60 33.37
N ALA A 19 -30.48 5.23 33.92
CA ALA A 19 -30.66 6.27 34.94
C ALA A 19 -31.42 7.49 34.40
N LEU A 20 -31.07 7.96 33.20
CA LEU A 20 -31.74 9.07 32.54
C LEU A 20 -33.20 8.74 32.17
N LEU A 21 -33.47 7.50 31.74
CA LEU A 21 -34.83 7.05 31.46
C LEU A 21 -35.69 7.01 32.73
N THR A 22 -35.15 6.53 33.86
CA THR A 22 -35.87 6.55 35.14
C THR A 22 -36.18 7.97 35.59
N GLU A 23 -35.23 8.90 35.44
CA GLU A 23 -35.44 10.32 35.75
C GLU A 23 -36.52 10.94 34.86
N LEU A 24 -36.49 10.66 33.55
CA LEU A 24 -37.49 11.11 32.60
C LEU A 24 -38.90 10.57 32.93
N GLN A 25 -39.00 9.30 33.32
CA GLN A 25 -40.26 8.68 33.76
C GLN A 25 -40.79 9.33 35.04
N GLN A 26 -39.93 9.66 36.00
CA GLN A 26 -40.32 10.37 37.20
C GLN A 26 -40.87 11.76 36.86
N ILE A 27 -40.16 12.52 36.01
CA ILE A 27 -40.61 13.86 35.58
C ILE A 27 -41.96 13.77 34.87
N TRP A 28 -42.14 12.82 33.95
CA TRP A 28 -43.41 12.59 33.27
C TRP A 28 -44.56 12.25 34.23
N SER A 29 -44.26 11.49 35.30
CA SER A 29 -45.22 11.23 36.37
C SER A 29 -45.56 12.49 37.15
N ASP A 30 -44.56 13.34 37.45
CA ASP A 30 -44.74 14.55 38.24
C ASP A 30 -45.55 15.62 37.50
N ILE A 31 -45.39 15.74 36.17
CA ILE A 31 -46.12 16.71 35.34
C ILE A 31 -47.44 16.19 34.79
N GLY A 32 -47.71 14.89 34.90
CA GLY A 32 -48.93 14.26 34.36
C GLY A 32 -48.93 14.12 32.83
N GLU A 33 -47.79 13.81 32.22
CA GLU A 33 -47.65 13.62 30.77
C GLU A 33 -48.55 12.47 30.27
N SER A 34 -49.11 12.59 29.06
CA SER A 34 -50.00 11.56 28.51
C SER A 34 -49.20 10.33 28.04
N GLU A 35 -49.78 9.13 28.14
CA GLU A 35 -49.10 7.91 27.64
C GLU A 35 -48.77 8.01 26.14
N ALA A 36 -49.63 8.63 25.34
CA ALA A 36 -49.38 8.82 23.91
C ALA A 36 -48.18 9.75 23.63
N ASP A 37 -47.99 10.79 24.45
CA ASP A 37 -46.84 11.69 24.34
C ASP A 37 -45.55 11.01 24.81
N LYS A 38 -45.60 10.22 25.89
CA LYS A 38 -44.48 9.38 26.36
C LYS A 38 -44.05 8.39 25.28
N ASP A 39 -44.99 7.65 24.70
CA ASP A 39 -44.72 6.68 23.64
C ASP A 39 -44.08 7.34 22.41
N ARG A 40 -44.58 8.51 22.00
CA ARG A 40 -44.00 9.28 20.91
C ARG A 40 -42.55 9.68 21.21
N MET A 41 -42.29 10.23 22.39
CA MET A 41 -40.95 10.67 22.79
C MET A 41 -39.97 9.49 22.91
N LEU A 42 -40.39 8.36 23.49
CA LEU A 42 -39.58 7.15 23.56
C LEU A 42 -39.24 6.60 22.18
N TRP A 43 -40.21 6.57 21.27
CA TRP A 43 -39.98 6.16 19.89
C TRP A 43 -38.98 7.08 19.17
N GLU A 44 -39.06 8.39 19.39
CA GLU A 44 -38.10 9.35 18.83
C GLU A 44 -36.68 9.10 19.34
N LEU A 45 -36.52 8.85 20.65
CA LEU A 45 -35.23 8.50 21.26
C LEU A 45 -34.66 7.21 20.67
N GLU A 46 -35.47 6.16 20.55
CA GLU A 46 -35.04 4.89 19.96
C GLU A 46 -34.62 5.06 18.50
N ARG A 47 -35.41 5.82 17.73
CA ARG A 47 -35.11 6.14 16.32
C ARG A 47 -33.79 6.89 16.20
N GLU A 48 -33.57 7.93 16.99
CA GLU A 48 -32.34 8.72 16.98
C GLU A 48 -31.13 7.90 17.39
N CYS A 49 -31.26 7.08 18.43
CA CYS A 49 -30.22 6.17 18.88
C CYS A 49 -29.82 5.19 17.77
N LEU A 50 -30.81 4.57 17.13
CA LEU A 50 -30.59 3.66 16.02
C LEU A 50 -29.90 4.33 14.84
N GLU A 51 -30.27 5.56 14.53
CA GLU A 51 -29.65 6.32 13.44
C GLU A 51 -28.18 6.65 13.71
N VAL A 52 -27.84 6.97 14.97
CA VAL A 52 -26.44 7.12 15.38
C VAL A 52 -25.67 5.82 15.18
N TYR A 53 -26.21 4.68 15.59
CA TYR A 53 -25.56 3.38 15.37
C TYR A 53 -25.38 3.08 13.89
N ARG A 54 -26.42 3.25 13.05
CA ARG A 54 -26.32 3.06 11.59
C ARG A 54 -25.22 3.90 10.98
N ARG A 55 -25.20 5.20 11.30
CA ARG A 55 -24.14 6.12 10.84
C ARG A 55 -22.75 5.64 11.27
N LYS A 56 -22.58 5.21 12.52
CA LYS A 56 -21.27 4.70 12.99
C LYS A 56 -20.84 3.40 12.32
N VAL A 57 -21.79 2.52 12.03
CA VAL A 57 -21.52 1.30 11.25
C VAL A 57 -21.09 1.66 9.84
N GLU A 58 -21.78 2.60 9.19
CA GLU A 58 -21.47 3.05 7.83
C GLU A 58 -20.11 3.76 7.76
N GLU A 59 -19.80 4.65 8.71
CA GLU A 59 -18.49 5.28 8.85
C GLU A 59 -17.36 4.24 8.98
N ALA A 60 -17.58 3.21 9.80
CA ALA A 60 -16.62 2.12 9.99
C ALA A 60 -16.47 1.23 8.75
N ALA A 61 -17.57 0.92 8.06
CA ALA A 61 -17.57 0.16 6.81
C ALA A 61 -16.79 0.90 5.71
N ASN A 62 -17.02 2.21 5.56
CA ASN A 62 -16.29 3.07 4.63
C ASN A 62 -14.79 3.19 4.99
N ALA A 63 -14.45 3.27 6.28
CA ALA A 63 -13.05 3.23 6.72
C ALA A 63 -12.38 1.90 6.37
N LYS A 64 -13.08 0.78 6.58
CA LYS A 64 -12.60 -0.57 6.21
C LYS A 64 -12.39 -0.69 4.69
N ALA A 65 -13.32 -0.20 3.87
CA ALA A 65 -13.21 -0.22 2.41
C ALA A 65 -12.00 0.57 1.92
N ARG A 66 -11.78 1.79 2.46
CA ARG A 66 -10.59 2.60 2.16
C ARG A 66 -9.28 1.89 2.52
N LEU A 67 -9.24 1.21 3.68
CA LEU A 67 -8.07 0.42 4.06
C LEU A 67 -7.82 -0.74 3.11
N HIS A 68 -8.85 -1.45 2.66
CA HIS A 68 -8.71 -2.51 1.65
C HIS A 68 -8.13 -1.99 0.34
N GLN A 69 -8.64 -0.86 -0.16
CA GLN A 69 -8.12 -0.22 -1.37
C GLN A 69 -6.65 0.17 -1.21
N SER A 70 -6.28 0.75 -0.06
CA SER A 70 -4.89 1.12 0.23
C SER A 70 -3.97 -0.10 0.28
N VAL A 71 -4.42 -1.22 0.86
CA VAL A 71 -3.66 -2.48 0.86
C VAL A 71 -3.44 -2.96 -0.56
N ALA A 72 -4.51 -3.08 -1.35
CA ALA A 72 -4.41 -3.55 -2.73
C ALA A 72 -3.51 -2.65 -3.60
N ALA A 73 -3.59 -1.33 -3.42
CA ALA A 73 -2.72 -0.39 -4.13
C ALA A 73 -1.25 -0.58 -3.77
N LYS A 74 -0.93 -0.78 -2.48
CA LYS A 74 0.45 -1.05 -2.03
C LYS A 74 0.96 -2.41 -2.46
N GLU A 75 0.11 -3.43 -2.50
CA GLU A 75 0.46 -4.76 -3.03
C GLU A 75 0.74 -4.71 -4.53
N ALA A 76 -0.08 -3.98 -5.29
CA ALA A 76 0.13 -3.77 -6.72
C ALA A 76 1.44 -3.01 -6.99
N GLU A 77 1.70 -1.94 -6.23
CA GLU A 77 2.97 -1.20 -6.31
C GLU A 77 4.18 -2.11 -6.03
N LEU A 78 4.09 -2.91 -4.97
CA LEU A 78 5.13 -3.87 -4.61
C LEU A 78 5.38 -4.87 -5.76
N ALA A 79 4.32 -5.41 -6.36
CA ALA A 79 4.43 -6.31 -7.50
C ALA A 79 5.12 -5.64 -8.72
N THR A 80 4.76 -4.41 -9.05
CA THR A 80 5.39 -3.63 -10.12
C THR A 80 6.87 -3.39 -9.86
N LEU A 81 7.24 -3.01 -8.63
CA LEU A 81 8.64 -2.81 -8.25
C LEU A 81 9.44 -4.11 -8.32
N MET A 82 8.88 -5.22 -7.84
CA MET A 82 9.51 -6.55 -7.92
C MET A 82 9.71 -6.99 -9.36
N ALA A 83 8.73 -6.76 -10.24
CA ALA A 83 8.83 -7.07 -11.65
C ALA A 83 9.94 -6.24 -12.33
N ALA A 84 9.97 -4.93 -12.10
CA ALA A 84 11.00 -4.04 -12.65
C ALA A 84 12.41 -4.40 -12.17
N LEU A 85 12.56 -4.82 -10.90
CA LEU A 85 13.85 -5.22 -10.33
C LEU A 85 14.24 -6.69 -10.63
N GLY A 86 13.33 -7.49 -11.18
CA GLY A 86 13.52 -8.93 -11.37
C GLY A 86 13.59 -9.73 -10.06
N GLU A 87 13.02 -9.22 -8.97
CA GLU A 87 13.11 -9.80 -7.62
C GLU A 87 11.85 -10.58 -7.25
N LEU A 88 11.58 -11.69 -7.95
CA LEU A 88 10.37 -12.49 -7.77
C LEU A 88 10.32 -13.29 -6.46
N ASN A 89 11.46 -13.55 -5.80
CA ASN A 89 11.56 -14.59 -4.76
C ASN A 89 11.65 -14.07 -3.30
N VAL A 90 11.73 -12.76 -3.08
CA VAL A 90 12.03 -12.20 -1.74
C VAL A 90 10.77 -11.94 -0.91
N TYR A 91 9.62 -11.66 -1.55
CA TYR A 91 8.40 -11.19 -0.89
C TYR A 91 7.14 -11.89 -1.39
N SER A 92 7.09 -13.23 -1.30
CA SER A 92 5.92 -13.98 -1.74
C SER A 92 4.63 -13.50 -1.02
N PRO A 93 3.50 -13.33 -1.73
CA PRO A 93 2.19 -12.98 -1.15
C PRO A 93 1.75 -13.92 -0.02
N ILE A 94 2.23 -15.17 -0.02
CA ILE A 94 1.94 -16.18 0.99
C ILE A 94 2.53 -15.78 2.37
N GLN A 95 3.58 -14.96 2.40
CA GLN A 95 4.14 -14.42 3.64
C GLN A 95 3.39 -13.18 4.15
N SER A 96 2.75 -12.38 3.28
CA SER A 96 2.02 -11.17 3.71
C SER A 96 0.70 -11.53 4.41
N GLU A 97 0.01 -12.59 3.97
CA GLU A 97 -1.20 -13.10 4.63
C GLU A 97 -0.94 -13.58 6.06
N LYS A 98 0.25 -14.10 6.35
CA LYS A 98 0.65 -14.56 7.69
C LYS A 98 1.09 -13.43 8.63
N ARG A 99 1.41 -12.22 8.14
CA ARG A 99 2.07 -11.17 8.95
C ARG A 99 1.14 -10.29 9.77
N SER A 100 -0.17 -10.26 9.52
CA SER A 100 -1.13 -9.64 10.45
C SER A 100 -2.59 -9.91 10.08
N SER A 101 -3.44 -10.09 11.10
CA SER A 101 -4.88 -10.30 10.92
C SER A 101 -5.66 -9.01 10.60
N SER A 102 -5.08 -7.82 10.80
CA SER A 102 -5.75 -6.53 10.59
C SER A 102 -5.25 -5.79 9.35
N LEU A 103 -6.13 -5.05 8.68
CA LEU A 103 -5.77 -4.25 7.49
C LEU A 103 -4.70 -3.19 7.78
N LYS A 104 -4.77 -2.53 8.95
CA LYS A 104 -3.75 -1.58 9.39
C LYS A 104 -2.40 -2.27 9.61
N GLY A 105 -2.41 -3.48 10.17
CA GLY A 105 -1.20 -4.29 10.30
C GLY A 105 -0.60 -4.66 8.94
N LYS A 106 -1.44 -5.04 7.97
CA LYS A 106 -0.98 -5.37 6.61
C LYS A 106 -0.29 -4.18 5.97
N LEU A 107 -0.91 -3.00 6.03
CA LEU A 107 -0.30 -1.75 5.54
C LEU A 107 1.02 -1.44 6.23
N ALA A 108 1.08 -1.53 7.56
CA ALA A 108 2.30 -1.28 8.32
C ALA A 108 3.44 -2.24 7.94
N SER A 109 3.12 -3.49 7.57
CA SER A 109 4.11 -4.47 7.13
C SER A 109 4.58 -4.27 5.68
N ILE A 110 3.70 -3.85 4.76
CA ILE A 110 4.01 -3.71 3.33
C ILE A 110 4.73 -2.38 3.07
N SER A 111 4.38 -1.32 3.79
CA SER A 111 4.92 0.02 3.59
C SER A 111 6.47 0.09 3.60
N PRO A 112 7.19 -0.45 4.61
CA PRO A 112 8.65 -0.40 4.60
C PRO A 112 9.26 -1.18 3.44
N LEU A 113 8.66 -2.31 3.04
CA LEU A 113 9.15 -3.12 1.91
C LEU A 113 9.06 -2.35 0.58
N VAL A 114 7.96 -1.63 0.36
CA VAL A 114 7.80 -0.77 -0.81
C VAL A 114 8.84 0.35 -0.81
N GLU A 115 9.09 1.00 0.33
CA GLU A 115 10.10 2.06 0.41
C GLU A 115 11.51 1.54 0.13
N ASP A 116 11.86 0.36 0.62
CA ASP A 116 13.17 -0.25 0.36
C ASP A 116 13.33 -0.60 -1.11
N LEU A 117 12.29 -1.16 -1.75
CA LEU A 117 12.30 -1.45 -3.19
C LEU A 117 12.36 -0.17 -4.04
N ARG A 118 11.70 0.92 -3.63
CA ARG A 118 11.82 2.23 -4.30
C ARG A 118 13.25 2.76 -4.26
N LYS A 119 13.90 2.73 -3.11
CA LYS A 119 15.32 3.14 -2.98
C LYS A 119 16.23 2.28 -3.86
N LYS A 120 15.97 0.97 -3.90
CA LYS A 120 16.74 0.05 -4.73
C LYS A 120 16.55 0.31 -6.22
N LYS A 121 15.32 0.61 -6.65
CA LYS A 121 15.00 1.03 -8.01
C LYS A 121 15.77 2.29 -8.41
N GLU A 122 15.79 3.29 -7.54
CA GLU A 122 16.51 4.55 -7.77
C GLU A 122 18.02 4.31 -7.94
N GLU A 123 18.62 3.53 -7.05
CA GLU A 123 20.04 3.17 -7.15
C GLU A 123 20.35 2.41 -8.44
N ARG A 124 19.46 1.48 -8.85
CA ARG A 124 19.62 0.78 -10.13
C ARG A 124 19.53 1.72 -11.31
N MET A 125 18.56 2.62 -11.33
CA MET A 125 18.40 3.62 -12.39
C MET A 125 19.65 4.47 -12.56
N LYS A 126 20.26 4.89 -11.45
CA LYS A 126 21.55 5.61 -11.46
C LYS A 126 22.68 4.79 -12.08
N GLN A 127 22.78 3.50 -11.74
CA GLN A 127 23.78 2.59 -12.33
C GLN A 127 23.61 2.43 -13.83
N PHE A 128 22.37 2.26 -14.31
CA PHE A 128 22.07 2.20 -15.75
C PHE A 128 22.43 3.51 -16.46
N ALA A 129 22.10 4.67 -15.87
CA ALA A 129 22.42 5.97 -16.44
C ALA A 129 23.94 6.19 -16.58
N ASP A 130 24.71 5.81 -15.56
CA ASP A 130 26.18 5.87 -15.61
C ASP A 130 26.77 4.97 -16.70
N ILE A 131 26.30 3.72 -16.80
CA ILE A 131 26.77 2.79 -17.84
C ILE A 131 26.40 3.30 -19.24
N LYS A 132 25.19 3.84 -19.44
CA LYS A 132 24.77 4.47 -20.71
C LYS A 132 25.71 5.61 -21.09
N ALA A 133 25.98 6.53 -20.16
CA ALA A 133 26.87 7.66 -20.41
C ALA A 133 28.30 7.21 -20.77
N GLN A 134 28.80 6.15 -20.13
CA GLN A 134 30.10 5.57 -20.48
C GLN A 134 30.11 4.94 -21.89
N ILE A 135 29.05 4.21 -22.26
CA ILE A 135 28.91 3.62 -23.60
C ILE A 135 28.86 4.72 -24.67
N GLU A 136 28.05 5.75 -24.48
CA GLU A 136 27.91 6.88 -25.40
C GLU A 136 29.25 7.61 -25.57
N LYS A 137 29.97 7.85 -24.48
CA LYS A 137 31.30 8.46 -24.51
C LYS A 137 32.29 7.65 -25.35
N ILE A 138 32.39 6.33 -25.10
CA ILE A 138 33.32 5.46 -25.86
C ILE A 138 32.91 5.39 -27.33
N SER A 139 31.61 5.27 -27.60
CA SER A 139 31.08 5.19 -28.97
C SER A 139 31.33 6.49 -29.75
N GLY A 140 31.16 7.64 -29.11
CA GLY A 140 31.48 8.96 -29.68
C GLY A 140 32.96 9.12 -29.99
N GLU A 141 33.83 8.73 -29.06
CA GLU A 141 35.28 8.72 -29.27
C GLU A 141 35.67 7.81 -30.46
N MET A 142 35.12 6.59 -30.56
CA MET A 142 35.41 5.68 -31.68
C MET A 142 34.93 6.21 -33.04
N SER A 143 33.77 6.89 -33.08
CA SER A 143 33.25 7.56 -34.28
C SER A 143 34.17 8.69 -34.75
N GLU A 144 34.77 9.43 -33.82
CA GLU A 144 35.72 10.52 -34.13
C GLU A 144 37.02 10.00 -34.77
N TYR A 145 37.40 8.75 -34.48
CA TYR A 145 38.55 8.06 -35.10
C TYR A 145 38.24 7.26 -36.37
N GLY A 146 36.99 7.26 -36.86
CA GLY A 146 36.61 6.64 -38.14
C GLY A 146 36.35 5.13 -38.10
N TYR A 147 36.23 4.53 -36.92
CA TYR A 147 35.86 3.11 -36.76
C TYR A 147 34.33 2.95 -36.82
N LEU A 148 33.76 3.01 -38.03
CA LEU A 148 32.33 2.74 -38.22
C LEU A 148 32.07 1.22 -38.27
N SER A 149 31.61 0.65 -37.16
CA SER A 149 30.72 -0.51 -37.22
C SER A 149 29.30 -0.03 -36.98
N THR A 150 28.58 0.19 -38.08
CA THR A 150 27.18 0.65 -38.11
C THR A 150 26.20 -0.33 -37.42
N ASN A 151 26.68 -1.50 -36.98
CA ASN A 151 25.88 -2.54 -36.35
C ASN A 151 25.85 -2.50 -34.81
N SER A 152 26.70 -1.73 -34.13
CA SER A 152 26.77 -1.74 -32.65
C SER A 152 25.83 -0.73 -31.97
N ILE A 153 25.34 0.29 -32.69
CA ILE A 153 24.58 1.41 -32.10
C ILE A 153 23.08 1.11 -31.97
N SER A 154 22.52 0.20 -32.79
CA SER A 154 21.06 0.06 -32.94
C SER A 154 20.40 -1.16 -32.28
N THR A 155 21.14 -2.07 -31.65
CA THR A 155 20.52 -3.30 -31.08
C THR A 155 20.04 -3.18 -29.65
N LEU A 156 20.39 -2.11 -28.93
CA LEU A 156 19.88 -1.86 -27.59
C LEU A 156 18.55 -1.08 -27.66
N SER A 157 17.51 -1.73 -28.18
CA SER A 157 16.14 -1.39 -27.78
C SER A 157 16.01 -1.75 -26.30
N MET A 158 16.53 -0.86 -25.46
CA MET A 158 16.53 -1.00 -24.02
C MET A 158 15.10 -0.90 -23.53
N ASN A 159 14.62 -1.97 -22.90
CA ASN A 159 13.45 -1.86 -22.05
C ASN A 159 13.85 -1.02 -20.84
N GLU A 160 13.58 0.30 -20.89
CA GLU A 160 13.90 1.23 -19.79
C GLU A 160 13.21 0.86 -18.47
N GLU A 161 12.22 -0.03 -18.54
CA GLU A 161 11.46 -0.55 -17.40
C GLU A 161 12.10 -1.81 -16.77
N ASP A 162 13.01 -2.51 -17.46
CA ASP A 162 13.71 -3.68 -16.93
C ASP A 162 15.01 -3.28 -16.24
N LEU A 163 14.93 -3.11 -14.92
CA LEU A 163 16.04 -2.76 -14.03
C LEU A 163 16.64 -4.01 -13.34
N SER A 164 16.41 -5.19 -13.91
CA SER A 164 16.91 -6.45 -13.35
C SER A 164 18.43 -6.51 -13.35
N LEU A 165 18.98 -7.28 -12.40
CA LEU A 165 20.42 -7.57 -12.32
C LEU A 165 20.96 -8.22 -13.60
N ARG A 166 20.12 -9.03 -14.26
CA ARG A 166 20.49 -9.68 -15.52
C ARG A 166 20.74 -8.63 -16.60
N ASN A 167 19.79 -7.71 -16.81
CA ASN A 167 19.93 -6.65 -17.80
C ASN A 167 21.13 -5.73 -17.47
N LEU A 168 21.32 -5.39 -16.19
CA LEU A 168 22.49 -4.62 -15.76
C LEU A 168 23.82 -5.30 -16.12
N SER A 169 23.92 -6.61 -15.91
CA SER A 169 25.13 -7.38 -16.23
C SER A 169 25.41 -7.45 -17.74
N GLU A 170 24.37 -7.43 -18.56
CA GLU A 170 24.48 -7.40 -20.02
C GLU A 170 25.09 -6.08 -20.49
N HIS A 171 24.61 -4.94 -19.97
CA HIS A 171 25.21 -3.63 -20.26
C HIS A 171 26.66 -3.52 -19.77
N GLN A 172 26.96 -4.04 -18.57
CA GLN A 172 28.33 -4.07 -18.06
C GLN A 172 29.26 -4.93 -18.93
N THR A 173 28.73 -5.98 -19.54
CA THR A 173 29.50 -6.85 -20.44
C THR A 173 29.72 -6.18 -21.78
N HIS A 174 28.71 -5.50 -22.32
CA HIS A 174 28.84 -4.70 -23.53
C HIS A 174 29.85 -3.55 -23.36
N LEU A 175 29.77 -2.82 -22.25
CA LEU A 175 30.73 -1.76 -21.91
C LEU A 175 32.17 -2.29 -21.87
N ARG A 176 32.39 -3.46 -21.23
CA ARG A 176 33.72 -4.09 -21.20
C ARG A 176 34.21 -4.50 -22.60
N ALA A 177 33.32 -4.98 -23.46
CA ALA A 177 33.66 -5.33 -24.84
C ALA A 177 34.13 -4.09 -25.63
N LEU A 178 33.38 -2.98 -25.57
CA LEU A 178 33.77 -1.71 -26.20
C LEU A 178 35.10 -1.18 -25.66
N GLN A 179 35.31 -1.26 -24.34
CA GLN A 179 36.59 -0.87 -23.73
C GLN A 179 37.76 -1.73 -24.23
N SER A 180 37.56 -3.03 -24.46
CA SER A 180 38.60 -3.91 -25.01
C SER A 180 38.89 -3.63 -26.49
N GLU A 181 37.87 -3.33 -27.30
CA GLU A 181 38.03 -2.97 -28.71
C GLU A 181 38.82 -1.68 -28.87
N LYS A 182 38.55 -0.68 -28.01
CA LYS A 182 39.33 0.57 -27.94
C LYS A 182 40.81 0.34 -27.60
N VAL A 183 41.16 -0.66 -26.79
CA VAL A 183 42.55 -0.93 -26.37
C VAL A 183 43.32 -1.75 -27.42
N CYS A 184 42.62 -2.55 -28.23
CA CYS A 184 43.22 -3.39 -29.28
C CYS A 184 43.35 -2.68 -30.64
N SER A 185 42.71 -1.52 -30.82
CA SER A 185 42.75 -0.70 -32.04
C SER A 185 43.73 0.45 -31.88
#